data_AF-A0A2P5NW60-F1
#
_entry.id   AF-A0A2P5NW60-F1
#
_cell.length_a   1.000
_cell.length_b   1.000
_cell.length_c   1.000
_cell.angle_alpha   90.00
_cell.angle_beta   90.00
_cell.angle_gamma   90.00
#
_symmetry.space_group_name_H-M   'P 1'
#
loop_
_entity.id
_entity.type
_entity.pdbx_description
1 polymer ?
#
loop_
_entity_poly.entity_id
_entity_poly.type
_entity_poly.pdbx_seq_one_letter_code
_entity_poly.pdbx_strand_id
1 'polypeptide(L)'
;MNISPSSSATLLINNAQRKSSDAAQTIATLPIQKDEIGSSEFNSSDIIKPILSLKEAELETSVAAKLISADKKMLGSILDIHA
;
A
#
# COMPACT_ATOMS: atom_id res chain seq x y z
N MET A 1 -16.17 -18.16 -2.24
CA MET A 1 -14.94 -17.39 -1.99
C MET A 1 -14.48 -17.69 -0.58
N ASN A 2 -13.30 -18.29 -0.40
CA ASN A 2 -12.74 -18.57 0.92
C ASN A 2 -11.99 -17.32 1.41
N ILE A 3 -12.65 -16.51 2.25
CA ILE A 3 -12.07 -15.27 2.78
C ILE A 3 -11.27 -15.65 4.03
N SER A 4 -10.07 -16.21 3.84
CA SER A 4 -9.15 -16.43 4.95
C SER A 4 -8.42 -15.12 5.29
N PRO A 5 -7.99 -14.92 6.56
CA PRO A 5 -7.19 -13.76 6.96
C PRO A 5 -5.94 -13.59 6.08
N SER A 6 -5.33 -14.71 5.67
CA SER A 6 -4.17 -14.76 4.78
C SER A 6 -4.51 -14.32 3.34
N SER A 7 -5.69 -14.70 2.81
CA SER A 7 -6.16 -14.20 1.50
C SER A 7 -6.45 -12.70 1.52
N SER A 8 -7.04 -12.20 2.61
CA SER A 8 -7.31 -10.77 2.81
C SER A 8 -6.02 -9.96 2.97
N ALA A 9 -5.03 -10.47 3.72
CA ALA A 9 -3.72 -9.84 3.84
C ALA A 9 -3.00 -9.77 2.49
N THR A 10 -3.07 -10.84 1.69
CA THR A 10 -2.48 -10.87 0.35
C THR A 10 -3.13 -9.83 -0.57
N LEU A 11 -4.45 -9.68 -0.52
CA LEU A 11 -5.16 -8.65 -1.28
C LEU A 11 -4.72 -7.23 -0.89
N LEU A 12 -4.61 -6.97 0.42
CA LEU A 12 -4.15 -5.67 0.94
C LEU A 12 -2.70 -5.37 0.51
N ILE A 13 -1.80 -6.36 0.55
CA ILE A 13 -0.42 -6.18 0.08
C ILE A 13 -0.38 -5.87 -1.41
N ASN A 14 -1.16 -6.57 -2.23
CA ASN A 14 -1.22 -6.30 -3.68
C ASN A 14 -1.78 -4.89 -3.97
N ASN A 15 -2.79 -4.43 -3.23
CA ASN A 15 -3.31 -3.08 -3.36
C ASN A 15 -2.28 -2.02 -2.95
N ALA A 16 -1.59 -2.22 -1.83
CA ALA A 16 -0.54 -1.33 -1.38
C ALA A 16 0.62 -1.23 -2.38
N GLN A 17 1.04 -2.35 -2.97
CA GLN A 17 2.10 -2.38 -3.99
C GLN A 17 1.71 -1.58 -5.23
N ARG A 18 0.48 -1.78 -5.72
CA ARG A 18 -0.03 -1.02 -6.88
C ARG A 18 -0.12 0.47 -6.59
N LYS A 19 -0.74 0.87 -5.46
CA LYS A 19 -0.82 2.28 -5.03
C LYS A 19 0.56 2.92 -4.90
N SER A 20 1.54 2.19 -4.36
CA SER A 20 2.92 2.68 -4.22
C SER A 20 3.61 2.84 -5.58
N SER A 21 3.41 1.89 -6.50
CA SER A 21 3.94 1.96 -7.85
C SER A 21 3.37 3.13 -8.63
N ASP A 22 2.05 3.33 -8.57
CA ASP A 22 1.35 4.43 -9.26
C ASP A 22 1.78 5.79 -8.68
N ALA A 23 1.89 5.89 -7.36
CA ALA A 23 2.36 7.10 -6.68
C ALA A 23 3.84 7.41 -7.01
N ALA A 24 4.72 6.41 -6.98
CA ALA A 24 6.13 6.58 -7.33
C ALA A 24 6.29 6.98 -8.81
N GLN A 25 5.54 6.36 -9.71
CA GLN A 25 5.52 6.73 -11.12
C GLN A 25 5.05 8.18 -11.32
N THR A 26 4.01 8.60 -10.59
CA THR A 26 3.50 9.97 -10.64
C THR A 26 4.51 10.98 -10.10
N ILE A 27 5.24 10.65 -9.01
CA ILE A 27 6.32 11.49 -8.48
C ILE A 27 7.47 11.61 -9.49
N ALA A 28 7.82 10.51 -10.18
CA ALA A 28 8.87 10.52 -11.18
C ALA A 28 8.49 11.31 -12.44
N THR A 29 7.20 11.37 -12.79
CA THR A 29 6.70 12.13 -13.95
C THR A 29 6.28 13.56 -13.63
N LEU A 30 6.07 13.90 -12.36
CA LEU A 30 5.77 15.26 -11.89
C LEU A 30 6.77 16.35 -12.35
N PRO A 31 8.10 16.14 -12.30
CA PRO A 31 9.06 17.11 -12.86
C PRO A 31 9.17 17.06 -14.39
N ILE A 32 8.56 16.06 -15.04
CA ILE A 32 8.64 15.79 -16.48
C ILE A 32 7.26 15.95 -17.13
N GLN A 33 6.36 16.78 -16.56
CA GLN A 33 5.05 17.03 -17.16
C GLN A 33 5.21 17.76 -18.51
N LYS A 34 5.44 16.96 -19.56
CA LYS A 34 4.58 16.83 -20.73
C LYS A 34 4.26 18.12 -21.49
N ASP A 35 5.24 18.99 -21.70
CA ASP A 35 5.35 19.87 -22.87
C ASP A 35 6.77 20.44 -22.94
N GLU A 36 7.48 20.26 -24.05
CA GLU A 36 8.76 20.93 -24.39
C GLU A 36 8.60 22.45 -24.55
N ILE A 37 7.58 23.08 -23.96
CA ILE A 37 7.27 24.49 -24.13
C ILE A 37 7.04 25.07 -22.74
N GLY A 38 8.09 25.69 -22.21
CA GLY A 38 8.22 26.09 -20.82
C GLY A 38 7.01 26.86 -20.27
N SER A 39 6.25 26.20 -19.40
CA SER A 39 5.50 26.88 -18.36
C SER A 39 6.01 26.40 -16.99
N SER A 40 6.40 27.37 -16.17
CA SER A 40 7.19 27.20 -14.95
C SER A 40 6.30 27.02 -13.70
N GLU A 41 5.13 26.40 -13.83
CA GLU A 41 4.20 26.22 -12.71
C GLU A 41 4.21 24.78 -12.20
N PHE A 42 5.31 24.44 -11.55
CA PHE A 42 5.34 23.33 -10.61
C PHE A 42 4.42 23.68 -9.43
N ASN A 43 3.20 23.16 -9.43
CA ASN A 43 2.30 23.28 -8.28
C ASN A 43 2.71 22.24 -7.23
N SER A 44 3.42 22.68 -6.19
CA SER A 44 3.86 21.83 -5.07
C SER A 44 2.73 21.03 -4.41
N SER A 45 1.47 21.44 -4.62
CA SER A 45 0.26 20.71 -4.20
C SER A 45 0.05 19.38 -4.91
N ASP A 46 0.59 19.19 -6.12
CA ASP A 46 0.42 17.95 -6.90
C ASP A 46 1.24 16.78 -6.33
N ILE A 47 2.27 17.06 -5.52
CA ILE A 47 3.01 16.07 -4.73
C ILE A 47 2.18 15.50 -3.56
N ILE A 48 1.19 16.25 -3.06
CA ILE A 48 0.41 15.85 -1.88
C ILE A 48 -0.39 14.58 -2.16
N LYS A 49 -0.98 14.45 -3.35
CA LYS A 49 -1.79 13.27 -3.74
C LYS A 49 -0.95 11.98 -3.76
N PRO A 50 0.19 11.91 -4.46
CA PRO A 50 1.08 10.74 -4.40
C PRO A 50 1.58 10.41 -2.99
N ILE A 51 1.93 11.41 -2.17
CA ILE A 51 2.36 11.17 -0.78
C ILE A 51 1.22 10.57 0.04
N LEU A 52 0.01 11.08 -0.10
CA LEU A 52 -1.17 10.53 0.58
C LEU A 52 -1.43 9.08 0.14
N SER A 53 -1.34 8.78 -1.16
CA SER A 53 -1.48 7.42 -1.68
C SER A 53 -0.38 6.47 -1.16
N LEU A 54 0.86 6.95 -0.98
CA LEU A 54 1.92 6.18 -0.32
C LEU A 54 1.61 5.91 1.16
N LYS A 55 1.06 6.90 1.86
CA LYS A 55 0.66 6.73 3.27
C LYS A 55 -0.50 5.75 3.43
N GLU A 56 -1.46 5.75 2.52
CA GLU A 56 -2.52 4.74 2.47
C GLU A 56 -1.95 3.34 2.23
N ALA A 57 -1.02 3.20 1.28
CA ALA A 57 -0.36 1.93 1.03
C ALA A 57 0.44 1.41 2.24
N GLU A 58 1.10 2.31 2.98
CA GLU A 58 1.78 2.00 4.23
C GLU A 58 0.79 1.47 5.29
N LEU A 59 -0.36 2.13 5.45
CA LEU A 59 -1.41 1.71 6.37
C LEU A 59 -2.01 0.35 5.98
N GLU A 60 -2.32 0.14 4.70
CA GLU A 60 -2.83 -1.14 4.18
C GLU A 60 -1.84 -2.28 4.44
N THR A 61 -0.54 -2.03 4.23
CA THR A 61 0.54 -3.00 4.52
C THR A 61 0.64 -3.29 6.02
N SER A 62 0.55 -2.27 6.86
CA SER A 62 0.58 -2.42 8.32
C SER A 62 -0.60 -3.24 8.84
N VAL A 63 -1.80 -3.00 8.31
CA VAL A 63 -3.00 -3.80 8.62
C VAL A 63 -2.82 -5.23 8.14
N ALA A 64 -2.29 -5.46 6.93
CA ALA A 64 -2.01 -6.80 6.42
C ALA A 64 -1.02 -7.55 7.31
N ALA A 65 0.06 -6.90 7.76
CA ALA A 65 1.04 -7.50 8.66
C ALA A 65 0.44 -7.87 10.03
N LYS A 66 -0.44 -7.01 10.57
CA LYS A 66 -1.19 -7.30 11.80
C LYS A 66 -2.14 -8.48 11.62
N LEU A 67 -2.83 -8.57 10.48
CA LEU A 67 -3.75 -9.65 10.17
C LEU A 67 -3.02 -10.99 10.08
N ILE A 68 -1.86 -11.04 9.40
CA ILE A 68 -1.01 -12.24 9.35
C ILE A 68 -0.52 -12.63 10.74
N SER A 69 -0.13 -11.66 11.56
CA SER A 69 0.33 -11.91 12.93
C SER A 69 -0.78 -12.46 13.82
N ALA A 70 -2.01 -11.95 13.67
CA ALA A 70 -3.19 -12.45 14.36
C ALA A 70 -3.53 -13.88 13.93
N ASP A 71 -3.49 -14.17 12.62
CA ASP A 71 -3.69 -15.51 12.06
C ASP A 71 -2.67 -16.52 12.63
N LYS A 72 -1.39 -16.13 12.67
CA LYS A 72 -0.32 -16.94 13.27
C LYS A 72 -0.53 -17.19 14.77
N LYS A 73 -0.94 -16.17 15.52
CA LYS A 73 -1.25 -16.31 16.96
C LYS A 73 -2.44 -17.22 17.19
N MET A 74 -3.50 -17.08 16.40
CA MET A 74 -4.68 -17.94 16.48
C MET A 74 -4.30 -19.41 16.23
N LEU A 75 -3.54 -19.70 15.17
CA LEU A 75 -3.07 -21.06 14.89
C LEU A 75 -2.20 -21.62 16.03
N GLY A 76 -1.28 -20.81 16.57
CA GLY A 76 -0.45 -21.18 17.72
C GLY A 76 -1.27 -21.49 18.96
N SER A 77 -2.24 -20.64 19.31
CA SER A 77 -3.12 -20.88 20.47
C SER A 77 -3.99 -22.12 20.31
N ILE A 78 -4.45 -22.45 19.10
CA ILE A 78 -5.19 -23.71 18.85
C ILE A 78 -4.28 -24.93 19.03
N LEU A 79 -3.04 -24.87 18.52
CA LEU A 79 -2.06 -25.93 18.69
C LEU A 79 -1.66 -26.12 20.15
N ASP A 80 -1.44 -25.03 20.90
CA ASP A 80 -1.08 -25.05 22.32
C ASP A 80 -2.20 -25.60 23.23
N ILE A 81 -3.47 -25.50 22.82
CA ILE A 81 -4.60 -26.08 23.57
C ILE A 81 -4.63 -27.62 23.48
N HIS A 82 -4.02 -28.20 22.43
CA HIS A 82 -4.00 -29.65 22.19
C HIS A 82 -2.69 -30.34 22.62
N ALA A 83 -1.69 -29.58 23.09
CA ALA A 83 -0.41 -30.09 23.60
C ALA A 83 -0.44 -30.28 25.13
#